data_AF-A0A8T4JZ71-F1
#
_entry.id   AF-A0A8T4JZ71-F1
#
_cell.length_a   1.000
_cell.length_b   1.000
_cell.length_c   1.000
_cell.angle_alpha   90.00
_cell.angle_beta   90.00
_cell.angle_gamma   90.00
#
_symmetry.space_group_name_H-M   'P 1'
#
loop_
_entity.id
_entity.type
_entity.pdbx_description
1 polymer ?
#
loop_
_entity_poly.entity_id
_entity_poly.type
_entity_poly.pdbx_seq_one_letter_code
_entity_poly.pdbx_strand_id
1 'polypeptide(L)'
;MAFDFSWYKHFFDAYAAKYDQHDGRVALKILHTYSVTAIMERLCIMRRVPAHTKELAMLCALFHDIGRFEQLRQYDTFLDHLSCNHAEMSCQILREEAILSALSAKDQDMVLTAVRSHNQYEIDPALSENPNAGETLELCRLIRDADKCDIFRVFACEAMTDVVGASEETIAAETITPAVLQAFFAHKSVDKKIRKTYLDYWVGFLAFFFDFNYPESIKISCEQGYYRMPFDRTRFVHKETREQIDKMFKELENYMENRLAESDLNEKETIPASLKTFFQNHRRIALAFSGGTDSAYLLYAASRCGTEMQAYYVSTPFQPQFELEDARRLADMLQVPMKVLPFDVLSVPEVQKNPSDRCYYCKNVIFRSILEAAEADGFTEIMDGTNASDDAGDRPGMRALKELHVLSPLRECGVTKARLRELSRNAGLFTWDKPAYACLATRVPANVPITADILKKTEQAEALLSSMGFTDFRVRVMPEYPSSGDSSPARWAARLQITEPQLPLFLSVRSQIHDRLKENFSAVLLDLNLRTPSF
;
A
#
# COMPACT_ATOMS: atom_id res chain seq x y z
N MET A 1 -15.82 5.41 15.62
CA MET A 1 -17.11 5.73 14.96
C MET A 1 -17.10 5.04 13.61
N ALA A 2 -18.25 4.56 13.12
CA ALA A 2 -18.33 4.05 11.76
C ALA A 2 -18.08 5.19 10.77
N PHE A 3 -17.38 4.91 9.67
CA PHE A 3 -17.16 5.87 8.60
C PHE A 3 -18.51 6.28 7.97
N ASP A 4 -18.82 7.58 7.99
CA ASP A 4 -20.05 8.12 7.39
C ASP A 4 -19.71 9.01 6.20
N PHE A 5 -19.72 8.40 5.01
CA PHE A 5 -19.50 9.13 3.76
C PHE A 5 -20.57 10.21 3.49
N SER A 6 -21.78 10.04 4.03
CA SER A 6 -22.89 10.96 3.82
C SER A 6 -22.61 12.33 4.44
N TRP A 7 -21.97 12.35 5.61
CA TRP A 7 -21.54 13.57 6.26
C TRP A 7 -20.55 14.36 5.38
N TYR A 8 -19.54 13.68 4.82
CA TYR A 8 -18.55 14.32 3.95
C TYR A 8 -19.17 14.88 2.67
N LYS A 9 -20.13 14.14 2.07
CA LYS A 9 -20.88 14.63 0.92
C LYS A 9 -21.68 15.89 1.26
N HIS A 10 -22.38 15.90 2.39
CA HIS A 10 -23.12 17.07 2.84
C HIS A 10 -22.19 18.27 3.11
N PHE A 11 -21.01 18.04 3.67
CA PHE A 11 -20.00 19.08 3.83
C PHE A 11 -19.59 19.66 2.47
N PHE A 12 -19.27 18.80 1.49
CA PHE A 12 -18.89 19.25 0.15
C PHE A 12 -20.00 20.07 -0.51
N ASP A 13 -21.26 19.60 -0.44
CA ASP A 13 -22.42 20.33 -0.97
C ASP A 13 -22.56 21.72 -0.33
N ALA A 14 -22.45 21.79 0.99
CA ALA A 14 -22.50 23.06 1.73
C ALA A 14 -21.33 23.99 1.39
N TYR A 15 -20.15 23.44 1.15
CA TYR A 15 -18.98 24.19 0.70
C TYR A 15 -19.19 24.75 -0.70
N ALA A 16 -19.58 23.91 -1.67
CA ALA A 16 -19.81 24.31 -3.06
C ALA A 16 -20.96 25.33 -3.20
N ALA A 17 -21.98 25.25 -2.34
CA ALA A 17 -23.10 26.20 -2.31
C ALA A 17 -22.71 27.64 -1.95
N LYS A 18 -21.49 27.88 -1.45
CA LYS A 18 -20.97 29.22 -1.18
C LYS A 18 -20.56 29.98 -2.46
N TYR A 19 -20.45 29.28 -3.59
CA TYR A 19 -20.02 29.84 -4.88
C TYR A 19 -21.21 29.97 -5.83
N ASP A 20 -21.10 30.85 -6.82
CA ASP A 20 -22.19 31.08 -7.77
C ASP A 20 -22.43 29.85 -8.65
N GLN A 21 -23.52 29.13 -8.38
CA GLN A 21 -23.89 27.93 -9.14
C GLN A 21 -24.34 28.23 -10.57
N HIS A 22 -24.60 29.50 -10.91
CA HIS A 22 -24.89 29.91 -12.28
C HIS A 22 -23.61 30.12 -13.11
N ASP A 23 -22.43 30.19 -12.48
CA ASP A 23 -21.16 30.10 -13.20
C ASP A 23 -20.96 28.66 -13.66
N GLY A 24 -20.98 28.46 -14.98
CA GLY A 24 -20.80 27.14 -15.60
C GLY A 24 -19.52 26.43 -15.15
N ARG A 25 -18.47 27.18 -14.78
CA ARG A 25 -17.20 26.63 -14.26
C ARG A 25 -17.37 26.01 -12.87
N VAL A 26 -18.21 26.60 -12.02
CA VAL A 26 -18.56 26.05 -10.70
C VAL A 26 -19.40 24.78 -10.87
N ALA A 27 -20.43 24.83 -11.71
CA ALA A 27 -21.29 23.68 -12.01
C ALA A 27 -20.48 22.51 -12.58
N LEU A 28 -19.55 22.78 -13.50
CA LEU A 28 -18.62 21.80 -14.06
C LEU A 28 -17.82 21.11 -12.96
N LYS A 29 -17.29 21.86 -11.99
CA LYS A 29 -16.47 21.28 -10.91
C LYS A 29 -17.27 20.44 -9.93
N ILE A 30 -18.51 20.82 -9.64
CA ILE A 30 -19.43 19.98 -8.86
C ILE A 30 -19.70 18.66 -9.60
N LEU A 31 -20.04 18.73 -10.89
CA LEU A 31 -20.30 17.54 -11.70
C LEU A 31 -19.08 16.63 -11.82
N HIS A 32 -17.90 17.22 -12.05
CA HIS A 32 -16.63 16.52 -12.14
C HIS A 32 -16.33 15.76 -10.84
N THR A 33 -16.38 16.44 -9.68
CA THR A 33 -16.17 15.79 -8.38
C THR A 33 -17.09 14.59 -8.16
N TYR A 34 -18.38 14.73 -8.48
CA TYR A 34 -19.33 13.62 -8.33
C TYR A 34 -19.09 12.48 -9.31
N SER A 35 -18.67 12.79 -10.53
CA SER A 35 -18.34 11.79 -11.54
C SER A 35 -17.07 11.01 -11.16
N VAL A 36 -16.02 11.70 -10.69
CA VAL A 36 -14.80 11.08 -10.15
C VAL A 36 -15.14 10.21 -8.94
N THR A 37 -16.05 10.65 -8.06
CA THR A 37 -16.52 9.85 -6.92
C THR A 37 -17.23 8.56 -7.35
N ALA A 38 -18.09 8.62 -8.37
CA ALA A 38 -18.76 7.43 -8.90
C ALA A 38 -17.79 6.46 -9.60
N ILE A 39 -16.82 7.00 -10.35
CA ILE A 39 -15.76 6.20 -10.98
C ILE A 39 -14.87 5.55 -9.92
N MET A 40 -14.50 6.27 -8.86
CA MET A 40 -13.72 5.77 -7.74
C MET A 40 -14.42 4.58 -7.06
N GLU A 41 -15.72 4.70 -6.78
CA GLU A 41 -16.48 3.61 -6.21
C GLU A 41 -16.45 2.37 -7.11
N ARG A 42 -16.66 2.57 -8.41
CA ARG A 42 -16.61 1.50 -9.40
C ARG A 42 -15.23 0.85 -9.47
N LEU A 43 -14.16 1.63 -9.50
CA LEU A 43 -12.78 1.14 -9.49
C LEU A 43 -12.51 0.31 -8.23
N CYS A 44 -12.92 0.81 -7.06
CA CYS A 44 -12.75 0.09 -5.80
C CYS A 44 -13.47 -1.27 -5.81
N ILE A 45 -14.66 -1.35 -6.40
CA ILE A 45 -15.43 -2.59 -6.55
C ILE A 45 -14.70 -3.55 -7.51
N MET A 46 -14.31 -3.09 -8.69
CA MET A 46 -13.64 -3.93 -9.70
C MET A 46 -12.32 -4.50 -9.17
N ARG A 47 -11.55 -3.68 -8.45
CA ARG A 47 -10.26 -4.06 -7.84
C ARG A 47 -10.37 -4.79 -6.50
N ARG A 48 -11.58 -4.95 -5.95
CA ARG A 48 -11.80 -5.52 -4.60
C ARG A 48 -10.95 -4.83 -3.53
N VAL A 49 -10.88 -3.50 -3.60
CA VAL A 49 -10.12 -2.68 -2.66
C VAL A 49 -10.62 -2.93 -1.23
N PRO A 50 -9.73 -3.15 -0.24
CA PRO A 50 -10.13 -3.34 1.15
C PRO A 50 -11.02 -2.21 1.67
N ALA A 51 -11.96 -2.53 2.58
CA ALA A 51 -12.97 -1.58 3.04
C ALA A 51 -12.36 -0.25 3.54
N HIS A 52 -11.33 -0.32 4.40
CA HIS A 52 -10.61 0.85 4.89
C HIS A 52 -10.04 1.72 3.75
N THR A 53 -9.31 1.10 2.82
CA THR A 53 -8.73 1.80 1.68
C THR A 53 -9.82 2.39 0.78
N LYS A 54 -10.95 1.70 0.58
CA LYS A 54 -12.10 2.22 -0.18
C LYS A 54 -12.65 3.49 0.49
N GLU A 55 -12.84 3.49 1.80
CA GLU A 55 -13.33 4.66 2.54
C GLU A 55 -12.44 5.89 2.31
N LEU A 56 -11.12 5.74 2.45
CA LEU A 56 -10.17 6.82 2.19
C LEU A 56 -10.13 7.23 0.71
N ALA A 57 -10.21 6.28 -0.22
CA ALA A 57 -10.24 6.56 -1.66
C ALA A 57 -11.45 7.41 -2.06
N MET A 58 -12.61 7.14 -1.47
CA MET A 58 -13.83 7.93 -1.68
C MET A 58 -13.67 9.38 -1.16
N LEU A 59 -12.95 9.60 -0.06
CA LEU A 59 -12.63 10.95 0.42
C LEU A 59 -11.67 11.68 -0.52
N CYS A 60 -10.63 10.99 -1.03
CA CYS A 60 -9.74 11.55 -2.04
C CYS A 60 -10.53 12.00 -3.26
N ALA A 61 -11.45 11.17 -3.77
CA ALA A 61 -12.29 11.50 -4.91
C ALA A 61 -13.21 12.71 -4.65
N LEU A 62 -13.83 12.78 -3.47
CA LEU A 62 -14.73 13.88 -3.13
C LEU A 62 -14.02 15.23 -2.96
N PHE A 63 -12.75 15.22 -2.51
CA PHE A 63 -12.05 16.45 -2.13
C PHE A 63 -10.84 16.83 -3.00
N HIS A 64 -10.46 16.02 -4.00
CA HIS A 64 -9.26 16.29 -4.80
C HIS A 64 -9.25 17.70 -5.42
N ASP A 65 -10.40 18.17 -5.91
CA ASP A 65 -10.57 19.44 -6.62
C ASP A 65 -11.29 20.53 -5.77
N ILE A 66 -11.44 20.34 -4.45
CA ILE A 66 -12.11 21.34 -3.59
C ILE A 66 -11.42 22.72 -3.64
N GLY A 67 -10.11 22.77 -3.87
CA GLY A 67 -9.35 24.00 -4.07
C GLY A 67 -9.72 24.79 -5.33
N ARG A 68 -10.39 24.18 -6.32
CA ARG A 68 -10.80 24.86 -7.56
C ARG A 68 -11.81 25.98 -7.31
N PHE A 69 -12.69 25.82 -6.34
CA PHE A 69 -13.70 26.83 -6.02
C PHE A 69 -13.05 28.11 -5.47
N GLU A 70 -12.11 27.97 -4.54
CA GLU A 70 -11.31 29.10 -4.03
C GLU A 70 -10.38 29.68 -5.08
N GLN A 71 -9.73 28.84 -5.89
CA GLN A 71 -8.90 29.30 -7.00
C GLN A 71 -9.69 30.18 -7.98
N LEU A 72 -10.90 29.76 -8.35
CA LEU A 72 -11.78 30.53 -9.22
C LEU A 72 -12.20 31.84 -8.58
N ARG A 73 -12.60 31.82 -7.30
CA ARG A 73 -12.99 33.02 -6.55
C ARG A 73 -11.85 34.05 -6.45
N GLN A 74 -10.61 33.58 -6.30
CA GLN A 74 -9.45 34.45 -6.08
C GLN A 74 -8.81 34.94 -7.39
N TYR A 75 -8.82 34.12 -8.45
CA TYR A 75 -8.03 34.37 -9.67
C TYR A 75 -8.85 34.37 -10.96
N ASP A 76 -10.14 34.02 -10.91
CA ASP A 76 -11.04 33.90 -12.07
C ASP A 76 -10.52 32.96 -13.19
N THR A 77 -9.73 31.95 -12.81
CA THR A 77 -9.17 30.96 -13.76
C THR A 77 -8.85 29.64 -13.07
N PHE A 78 -8.88 28.53 -13.82
CA PHE A 78 -8.38 27.22 -13.40
C PHE A 78 -6.94 26.94 -13.88
N LEU A 79 -6.30 27.89 -14.55
CA LEU A 79 -4.95 27.71 -15.07
C LEU A 79 -3.94 27.92 -13.95
N ASP A 80 -3.40 26.82 -13.42
CA ASP A 80 -2.45 26.84 -12.28
C ASP A 80 -1.21 27.71 -12.54
N HIS A 81 -0.70 27.75 -13.78
CA HIS A 81 0.47 28.55 -14.15
C HIS A 81 0.18 30.06 -14.17
N LEU A 82 -1.09 30.47 -14.19
CA LEU A 82 -1.54 31.86 -14.06
C LEU A 82 -2.04 32.18 -12.64
N SER A 83 -2.10 31.18 -11.74
CA SER A 83 -2.70 31.29 -10.41
C SER A 83 -1.90 30.50 -9.36
N CYS A 84 -2.45 29.42 -8.82
CA CYS A 84 -1.86 28.56 -7.81
C CYS A 84 -2.07 27.07 -8.12
N ASN A 85 -1.29 26.19 -7.50
CA ASN A 85 -1.54 24.75 -7.60
C ASN A 85 -2.82 24.40 -6.81
N HIS A 86 -3.87 24.01 -7.52
CA HIS A 86 -5.16 23.67 -6.92
C HIS A 86 -5.11 22.47 -5.97
N ALA A 87 -4.23 21.49 -6.20
CA ALA A 87 -4.10 20.32 -5.33
C ALA A 87 -3.52 20.70 -3.95
N GLU A 88 -2.59 21.66 -3.91
CA GLU A 88 -2.10 22.22 -2.66
C GLU A 88 -3.14 23.10 -1.97
N MET A 89 -3.91 23.88 -2.75
CA MET A 89 -5.06 24.63 -2.23
C MET A 89 -6.11 23.70 -1.60
N SER A 90 -6.42 22.57 -2.25
CA SER A 90 -7.30 21.53 -1.69
C SER A 90 -6.77 21.02 -0.36
N CYS A 91 -5.47 20.72 -0.27
CA CYS A 91 -4.84 20.28 0.97
C CYS A 91 -4.87 21.35 2.08
N GLN A 92 -4.75 22.64 1.71
CA GLN A 92 -4.85 23.75 2.66
C GLN A 92 -6.26 23.83 3.24
N ILE A 93 -7.30 23.84 2.39
CA ILE A 93 -8.70 23.88 2.81
C ILE A 93 -9.05 22.70 3.72
N LEU A 94 -8.62 21.48 3.35
CA LEU A 94 -8.85 20.28 4.15
C LEU A 94 -8.28 20.39 5.58
N ARG A 95 -7.15 21.07 5.75
CA ARG A 95 -6.53 21.32 7.06
C ARG A 95 -7.22 22.45 7.82
N GLU A 96 -7.45 23.59 7.18
CA GLU A 96 -8.02 24.79 7.80
C GLU A 96 -9.45 24.57 8.28
N GLU A 97 -10.26 23.87 7.48
CA GLU A 97 -11.65 23.53 7.82
C GLU A 97 -11.77 22.26 8.69
N ALA A 98 -10.63 21.64 9.06
CA ALA A 98 -10.56 20.42 9.88
C ALA A 98 -11.46 19.27 9.38
N ILE A 99 -11.65 19.16 8.06
CA ILE A 99 -12.60 18.24 7.41
C ILE A 99 -12.28 16.78 7.76
N LEU A 100 -10.99 16.45 7.84
CA LEU A 100 -10.51 15.09 8.08
C LEU A 100 -10.28 14.78 9.56
N SER A 101 -10.72 15.64 10.49
CA SER A 101 -10.43 15.52 11.93
C SER A 101 -10.97 14.25 12.61
N ALA A 102 -11.97 13.60 12.01
CA ALA A 102 -12.49 12.32 12.47
C ALA A 102 -11.58 11.11 12.14
N LEU A 103 -10.64 11.28 11.21
CA LEU A 103 -9.70 10.23 10.80
C LEU A 103 -8.45 10.21 11.68
N SER A 104 -7.75 9.08 11.70
CA SER A 104 -6.44 9.00 12.37
C SER A 104 -5.42 9.92 11.68
N ALA A 105 -4.38 10.35 12.40
CA ALA A 105 -3.33 11.19 11.81
C ALA A 105 -2.67 10.54 10.58
N LYS A 106 -2.56 9.20 10.59
CA LYS A 106 -2.05 8.42 9.45
C LYS A 106 -2.98 8.54 8.25
N ASP A 107 -4.27 8.33 8.44
CA ASP A 107 -5.25 8.38 7.34
C ASP A 107 -5.42 9.79 6.77
N GLN A 108 -5.32 10.82 7.63
CA GLN A 108 -5.27 12.22 7.18
C GLN A 108 -4.08 12.46 6.26
N ASP A 109 -2.88 12.02 6.65
CA ASP A 109 -1.67 12.15 5.83
C ASP A 109 -1.79 11.39 4.50
N MET A 110 -2.38 10.20 4.53
CA MET A 110 -2.64 9.41 3.33
C MET A 110 -3.57 10.11 2.34
N VAL A 111 -4.71 10.63 2.81
CA VAL A 111 -5.67 11.38 1.98
C VAL A 111 -5.02 12.65 1.43
N LEU A 112 -4.32 13.42 2.27
CA LEU A 112 -3.64 14.65 1.85
C LEU A 112 -2.53 14.38 0.83
N THR A 113 -1.81 13.26 0.94
CA THR A 113 -0.77 12.87 0.00
C THR A 113 -1.36 12.46 -1.35
N ALA A 114 -2.44 11.69 -1.34
CA ALA A 114 -3.16 11.33 -2.56
C ALA A 114 -3.76 12.56 -3.26
N VAL A 115 -4.44 13.45 -2.51
CA VAL A 115 -4.96 14.71 -3.04
C VAL A 115 -3.85 15.59 -3.59
N ARG A 116 -2.71 15.74 -2.92
CA ARG A 116 -1.59 16.56 -3.42
C ARG A 116 -1.01 16.05 -4.73
N SER A 117 -0.93 14.73 -4.90
CA SER A 117 -0.23 14.10 -6.02
C SER A 117 -1.10 13.93 -7.29
N HIS A 118 -2.42 14.11 -7.20
CA HIS A 118 -3.32 13.73 -8.29
C HIS A 118 -3.05 14.49 -9.61
N ASN A 119 -2.66 15.77 -9.55
CA ASN A 119 -2.43 16.61 -10.73
C ASN A 119 -0.97 16.61 -11.25
N GLN A 120 -0.07 15.89 -10.57
CA GLN A 120 1.36 15.85 -10.88
C GLN A 120 1.64 15.04 -12.16
N TYR A 121 2.78 15.27 -12.81
CA TYR A 121 3.14 14.53 -14.04
C TYR A 121 3.30 13.04 -13.76
N GLU A 122 3.98 12.69 -12.67
CA GLU A 122 4.15 11.33 -12.15
C GLU A 122 3.99 11.34 -10.63
N ILE A 123 3.72 10.18 -10.05
CA ILE A 123 3.76 10.01 -8.59
C ILE A 123 5.22 10.11 -8.14
N ASP A 124 5.47 10.81 -7.04
CA ASP A 124 6.81 10.94 -6.44
C ASP A 124 7.54 9.57 -6.40
N PRO A 125 8.71 9.43 -7.06
CA PRO A 125 9.50 8.21 -7.01
C PRO A 125 9.83 7.77 -5.59
N ALA A 126 10.06 8.70 -4.66
CA ALA A 126 10.34 8.39 -3.27
C ALA A 126 9.14 7.70 -2.58
N LEU A 127 7.91 8.06 -2.96
CA LEU A 127 6.70 7.37 -2.49
C LEU A 127 6.59 5.97 -3.13
N SER A 128 6.92 5.86 -4.42
CA SER A 128 6.85 4.59 -5.16
C SER A 128 7.89 3.56 -4.68
N GLU A 129 9.06 4.03 -4.26
CA GLU A 129 10.17 3.21 -3.74
C GLU A 129 10.05 2.92 -2.24
N ASN A 130 9.17 3.63 -1.52
CA ASN A 130 8.98 3.43 -0.09
C ASN A 130 8.19 2.13 0.18
N PRO A 131 8.80 1.11 0.82
CA PRO A 131 8.13 -0.18 1.07
C PRO A 131 6.95 -0.10 2.04
N ASN A 132 6.84 1.00 2.80
CA ASN A 132 5.76 1.26 3.74
C ASN A 132 4.66 2.18 3.17
N ALA A 133 4.81 2.66 1.93
CA ALA A 133 3.82 3.53 1.30
C ALA A 133 2.61 2.77 0.74
N GLY A 134 2.51 1.45 0.95
CA GLY A 134 1.59 0.56 0.24
C GLY A 134 0.18 1.12 0.04
N GLU A 135 -0.50 1.46 1.13
CA GLU A 135 -1.86 2.00 1.07
C GLU A 135 -1.91 3.44 0.55
N THR A 136 -0.97 4.31 0.94
CA THR A 136 -0.87 5.69 0.42
C THR A 136 -0.70 5.72 -1.10
N LEU A 137 0.22 4.89 -1.62
CA LEU A 137 0.51 4.77 -3.04
C LEU A 137 -0.70 4.24 -3.80
N GLU A 138 -1.44 3.28 -3.24
CA GLU A 138 -2.70 2.80 -3.82
C GLU A 138 -3.72 3.94 -3.93
N LEU A 139 -3.88 4.77 -2.89
CA LEU A 139 -4.76 5.94 -2.95
C LEU A 139 -4.32 6.95 -4.02
N CYS A 140 -3.01 7.25 -4.12
CA CYS A 140 -2.47 8.14 -5.16
C CYS A 140 -2.79 7.61 -6.57
N ARG A 141 -2.62 6.31 -6.81
CA ARG A 141 -2.93 5.67 -8.09
C ARG A 141 -4.42 5.70 -8.40
N LEU A 142 -5.26 5.33 -7.43
CA LEU A 142 -6.71 5.31 -7.57
C LEU A 142 -7.27 6.69 -7.93
N ILE A 143 -6.85 7.75 -7.23
CA ILE A 143 -7.39 9.10 -7.51
C ILE A 143 -6.94 9.62 -8.87
N ARG A 144 -5.68 9.38 -9.26
CA ARG A 144 -5.17 9.76 -10.59
C ARG A 144 -5.92 9.05 -11.71
N ASP A 145 -6.22 7.78 -11.52
CA ASP A 145 -6.97 6.99 -12.50
C ASP A 145 -8.45 7.44 -12.57
N ALA A 146 -9.10 7.62 -11.42
CA ALA A 146 -10.50 8.05 -11.36
C ALA A 146 -10.70 9.45 -11.96
N ASP A 147 -9.80 10.39 -11.67
CA ASP A 147 -9.79 11.75 -12.21
C ASP A 147 -9.67 11.74 -13.74
N LYS A 148 -8.65 11.05 -14.29
CA LYS A 148 -8.45 10.95 -15.75
C LYS A 148 -9.63 10.33 -16.49
N CYS A 149 -10.30 9.34 -15.90
CA CYS A 149 -11.50 8.75 -16.49
C CYS A 149 -12.59 9.82 -16.69
N ASP A 150 -12.81 10.73 -15.72
CA ASP A 150 -13.76 11.83 -15.91
C ASP A 150 -13.22 12.96 -16.78
N ILE A 151 -11.90 13.20 -16.80
CA ILE A 151 -11.30 14.21 -17.70
C ILE A 151 -11.66 13.91 -19.17
N PHE A 152 -11.76 12.65 -19.58
CA PHE A 152 -12.24 12.32 -20.93
C PHE A 152 -13.67 12.82 -21.18
N ARG A 153 -14.59 12.70 -20.19
CA ARG A 153 -15.95 13.26 -20.29
C ARG A 153 -15.91 14.77 -20.38
N VAL A 154 -15.17 15.44 -19.48
CA VAL A 154 -15.01 16.91 -19.50
C VAL A 154 -14.52 17.36 -20.89
N PHE A 155 -13.50 16.69 -21.40
CA PHE A 155 -12.92 16.97 -22.70
C PHE A 155 -13.88 16.68 -23.88
N ALA A 156 -14.79 15.70 -23.74
CA ALA A 156 -15.79 15.40 -24.75
C ALA A 156 -17.01 16.33 -24.71
N CYS A 157 -17.41 16.81 -23.54
CA CYS A 157 -18.70 17.47 -23.34
C CYS A 157 -18.62 18.99 -23.15
N GLU A 158 -17.49 19.51 -22.66
CA GLU A 158 -17.34 20.94 -22.39
C GLU A 158 -16.78 21.71 -23.59
N ALA A 159 -16.96 23.03 -23.58
CA ALA A 159 -16.40 23.90 -24.59
C ALA A 159 -14.86 23.94 -24.51
N MET A 160 -14.18 23.76 -25.64
CA MET A 160 -12.70 23.75 -25.68
C MET A 160 -12.06 25.06 -25.22
N THR A 161 -12.78 26.17 -25.34
CA THR A 161 -12.35 27.46 -24.78
C THR A 161 -12.15 27.38 -23.28
N ASP A 162 -12.99 26.61 -22.58
CA ASP A 162 -12.95 26.49 -21.12
C ASP A 162 -11.96 25.41 -20.67
N VAL A 163 -11.75 24.37 -21.50
CA VAL A 163 -10.84 23.26 -21.20
C VAL A 163 -9.37 23.61 -21.52
N VAL A 164 -9.11 24.11 -22.73
CA VAL A 164 -7.75 24.34 -23.25
C VAL A 164 -7.47 25.79 -23.66
N GLY A 165 -8.45 26.68 -23.56
CA GLY A 165 -8.27 28.11 -23.88
C GLY A 165 -8.39 28.47 -25.37
N ALA A 166 -8.85 27.55 -26.22
CA ALA A 166 -8.99 27.77 -27.66
C ALA A 166 -10.26 27.13 -28.23
N SER A 167 -10.78 27.68 -29.33
CA SER A 167 -11.96 27.12 -30.02
C SER A 167 -11.60 25.85 -30.81
N GLU A 168 -12.59 24.99 -31.05
CA GLU A 168 -12.40 23.78 -31.88
C GLU A 168 -11.90 24.12 -33.29
N GLU A 169 -12.31 25.26 -33.86
CA GLU A 169 -11.85 25.71 -35.17
C GLU A 169 -10.35 26.04 -35.17
N THR A 170 -9.86 26.67 -34.09
CA THR A 170 -8.42 26.96 -33.94
C THR A 170 -7.64 25.66 -33.83
N ILE A 171 -8.11 24.72 -32.99
CA ILE A 171 -7.47 23.43 -32.80
C ILE A 171 -7.47 22.60 -34.09
N ALA A 172 -8.57 22.61 -34.83
CA ALA A 172 -8.72 21.89 -36.10
C ALA A 172 -7.76 22.37 -37.20
N ALA A 173 -7.31 23.64 -37.11
CA ALA A 173 -6.37 24.25 -38.03
C ALA A 173 -4.88 24.00 -37.66
N GLU A 174 -4.61 23.44 -36.48
CA GLU A 174 -3.25 23.17 -36.04
C GLU A 174 -2.71 21.81 -36.48
N THR A 175 -1.42 21.60 -36.21
CA THR A 175 -0.71 20.33 -36.41
C THR A 175 -0.14 19.85 -35.08
N ILE A 176 0.18 18.55 -35.01
CA ILE A 176 0.80 17.94 -33.82
C ILE A 176 2.31 18.11 -33.93
N THR A 177 2.95 18.55 -32.85
CA THR A 177 4.41 18.71 -32.86
C THR A 177 5.15 17.37 -32.88
N PRO A 178 6.35 17.29 -33.51
CA PRO A 178 7.14 16.06 -33.55
C PRO A 178 7.49 15.50 -32.17
N ALA A 179 7.76 16.38 -31.19
CA ALA A 179 8.10 15.96 -29.82
C ALA A 179 6.92 15.25 -29.14
N VAL A 180 5.69 15.74 -29.35
CA VAL A 180 4.47 15.17 -28.78
C VAL A 180 4.11 13.85 -29.48
N LEU A 181 4.24 13.78 -30.81
CA LEU A 181 4.10 12.51 -31.54
C LEU A 181 5.11 11.46 -31.04
N GLN A 182 6.37 11.85 -30.86
CA GLN A 182 7.41 10.95 -30.36
C GLN A 182 7.08 10.42 -28.95
N ALA A 183 6.60 11.28 -28.05
CA ALA A 183 6.19 10.86 -26.72
C ALA A 183 5.01 9.87 -26.76
N PHE A 184 4.01 10.14 -27.61
CA PHE A 184 2.84 9.28 -27.76
C PHE A 184 3.19 7.89 -28.28
N PHE A 185 3.97 7.80 -29.37
CA PHE A 185 4.40 6.51 -29.94
C PHE A 185 5.44 5.78 -29.07
N ALA A 186 6.03 6.45 -28.08
CA ALA A 186 6.84 5.81 -27.04
C ALA A 186 6.00 5.32 -25.84
N HIS A 187 4.66 5.38 -25.93
CA HIS A 187 3.70 5.03 -24.87
C HIS A 187 3.99 5.77 -23.56
N LYS A 188 4.21 7.09 -23.64
CA LYS A 188 4.45 7.95 -22.47
C LYS A 188 3.38 9.03 -22.37
N SER A 189 3.08 9.43 -21.13
CA SER A 189 2.36 10.67 -20.87
C SER A 189 3.12 11.86 -21.48
N VAL A 190 2.40 12.91 -21.85
CA VAL A 190 2.98 14.09 -22.53
C VAL A 190 3.32 15.16 -21.50
N ASP A 191 4.62 15.49 -21.35
CA ASP A 191 5.06 16.58 -20.47
C ASP A 191 4.46 17.92 -20.95
N LYS A 192 3.93 18.69 -20.00
CA LYS A 192 3.35 20.01 -20.26
C LYS A 192 4.32 20.96 -20.97
N LYS A 193 5.64 20.81 -20.75
CA LYS A 193 6.70 21.67 -21.30
C LYS A 193 6.96 21.48 -22.80
N ILE A 194 6.67 20.29 -23.33
CA ILE A 194 6.93 19.99 -24.75
C ILE A 194 5.78 20.38 -25.67
N ARG A 195 4.58 20.60 -25.11
CA ARG A 195 3.39 21.05 -25.86
C ARG A 195 3.59 22.48 -26.37
N LYS A 196 3.25 22.73 -27.64
CA LYS A 196 3.34 24.05 -28.29
C LYS A 196 2.06 24.47 -29.01
N THR A 197 1.26 23.52 -29.48
CA THR A 197 -0.04 23.76 -30.13
C THR A 197 -1.18 23.34 -29.21
N TYR A 198 -2.39 23.88 -29.37
CA TYR A 198 -3.58 23.39 -28.67
C TYR A 198 -3.92 21.94 -29.04
N LEU A 199 -3.62 21.51 -30.27
CA LEU A 199 -3.74 20.10 -30.65
C LEU A 199 -2.76 19.20 -29.87
N ASP A 200 -1.60 19.69 -29.43
CA ASP A 200 -0.73 18.94 -28.51
C ASP A 200 -1.39 18.69 -27.14
N TYR A 201 -2.29 19.58 -26.68
CA TYR A 201 -3.04 19.37 -25.44
C TYR A 201 -4.04 18.22 -25.60
N TRP A 202 -4.71 18.15 -26.75
CA TRP A 202 -5.61 17.05 -27.10
C TRP A 202 -4.88 15.71 -27.09
N VAL A 203 -3.71 15.65 -27.73
CA VAL A 203 -2.84 14.46 -27.72
C VAL A 203 -2.39 14.12 -26.30
N GLY A 204 -2.10 15.14 -25.47
CA GLY A 204 -1.76 14.95 -24.07
C GLY A 204 -2.87 14.28 -23.26
N PHE A 205 -4.14 14.65 -23.47
CA PHE A 205 -5.27 13.97 -22.84
C PHE A 205 -5.39 12.54 -23.32
N LEU A 206 -5.23 12.29 -24.62
CA LEU A 206 -5.25 10.93 -25.18
C LEU A 206 -4.11 10.06 -24.60
N ALA A 207 -2.95 10.65 -24.34
CA ALA A 207 -1.81 9.96 -23.73
C ALA A 207 -2.02 9.57 -22.26
N PHE A 208 -3.10 9.98 -21.61
CA PHE A 208 -3.44 9.56 -20.24
C PHE A 208 -3.62 8.05 -20.11
N PHE A 209 -4.00 7.35 -21.18
CA PHE A 209 -4.05 5.88 -21.19
C PHE A 209 -2.70 5.22 -20.86
N PHE A 210 -1.58 5.86 -21.21
CA PHE A 210 -0.25 5.37 -20.89
C PHE A 210 0.15 5.61 -19.42
N ASP A 211 -0.59 6.46 -18.71
CA ASP A 211 -0.40 6.77 -17.28
C ASP A 211 -1.51 6.16 -16.40
N PHE A 212 -2.38 5.30 -16.96
CA PHE A 212 -3.31 4.53 -16.13
C PHE A 212 -2.56 3.45 -15.36
N ASN A 213 -2.82 3.42 -14.05
CA ASN A 213 -2.24 2.45 -13.14
C ASN A 213 -2.95 1.10 -13.23
N TYR A 214 -4.23 1.10 -13.60
CA TYR A 214 -5.09 -0.07 -13.53
C TYR A 214 -5.79 -0.36 -14.87
N PRO A 215 -5.80 -1.63 -15.32
CA PRO A 215 -6.59 -2.06 -16.48
C PRO A 215 -8.08 -1.76 -16.33
N GLU A 216 -8.61 -1.79 -15.11
CA GLU A 216 -9.99 -1.43 -14.80
C GLU A 216 -10.33 0.01 -15.21
N SER A 217 -9.37 0.94 -15.11
CA SER A 217 -9.50 2.33 -15.54
C SER A 217 -9.57 2.46 -17.05
N ILE A 218 -8.78 1.64 -17.77
CA ILE A 218 -8.87 1.52 -19.24
C ILE A 218 -10.27 1.02 -19.61
N LYS A 219 -10.74 -0.05 -18.97
CA LYS A 219 -12.07 -0.62 -19.22
C LYS A 219 -13.19 0.40 -18.99
N ILE A 220 -13.15 1.15 -17.90
CA ILE A 220 -14.12 2.23 -17.62
C ILE A 220 -14.09 3.29 -18.74
N SER A 221 -12.90 3.75 -19.12
CA SER A 221 -12.73 4.77 -20.15
C SER A 221 -13.21 4.30 -21.54
N CYS A 222 -12.96 3.03 -21.88
CA CYS A 222 -13.44 2.41 -23.11
C CYS A 222 -14.96 2.31 -23.15
N GLU A 223 -15.60 1.87 -22.06
CA GLU A 223 -17.06 1.77 -21.97
C GLU A 223 -17.75 3.14 -22.03
N GLN A 224 -17.12 4.18 -21.47
CA GLN A 224 -17.61 5.55 -21.57
C GLN A 224 -17.49 6.13 -22.98
N GLY A 225 -16.46 5.75 -23.74
CA GLY A 225 -16.26 6.15 -25.14
C GLY A 225 -15.86 7.62 -25.36
N TYR A 226 -15.79 8.43 -24.31
CA TYR A 226 -15.54 9.87 -24.43
C TYR A 226 -14.19 10.24 -25.06
N TYR A 227 -13.15 9.43 -24.86
CA TYR A 227 -11.79 9.72 -25.33
C TYR A 227 -11.66 9.89 -26.85
N ARG A 228 -12.57 9.27 -27.64
CA ARG A 228 -12.59 9.40 -29.10
C ARG A 228 -13.38 10.62 -29.59
N MET A 229 -14.41 11.02 -28.84
CA MET A 229 -15.45 11.92 -29.34
C MET A 229 -14.93 13.25 -29.90
N PRO A 230 -14.01 13.98 -29.24
CA PRO A 230 -13.48 15.23 -29.78
C PRO A 230 -12.80 15.06 -31.14
N PHE A 231 -12.02 13.99 -31.30
CA PHE A 231 -11.27 13.73 -32.54
C PHE A 231 -12.18 13.22 -33.66
N ASP A 232 -13.20 12.43 -33.34
CA ASP A 232 -14.14 11.90 -34.32
C ASP A 232 -15.12 12.97 -34.83
N ARG A 233 -15.54 13.93 -33.98
CA ARG A 233 -16.42 15.04 -34.40
C ARG A 233 -15.71 16.14 -35.16
N THR A 234 -14.42 16.34 -34.91
CA THR A 234 -13.65 17.47 -35.46
C THR A 234 -13.19 17.19 -36.88
N ARG A 235 -13.42 18.17 -37.77
CA ARG A 235 -12.90 18.15 -39.14
C ARG A 235 -11.58 18.91 -39.21
N PHE A 236 -10.47 18.18 -39.11
CA PHE A 236 -9.13 18.77 -39.21
C PHE A 236 -8.85 19.32 -40.62
N VAL A 237 -8.24 20.50 -40.68
CA VAL A 237 -7.94 21.22 -41.93
C VAL A 237 -6.85 20.50 -42.73
N HIS A 238 -5.83 20.01 -42.04
CA HIS A 238 -4.69 19.33 -42.65
C HIS A 238 -4.93 17.82 -42.76
N LYS A 239 -4.78 17.28 -43.97
CA LYS A 239 -4.96 15.84 -44.23
C LYS A 239 -3.93 15.01 -43.47
N GLU A 240 -2.68 15.47 -43.41
CA GLU A 240 -1.60 14.82 -42.68
C GLU A 240 -1.92 14.71 -41.18
N THR A 241 -2.52 15.74 -40.59
CA THR A 241 -2.97 15.72 -39.19
C THR A 241 -4.01 14.62 -38.98
N ARG A 242 -4.99 14.49 -39.88
CA ARG A 242 -6.00 13.42 -39.78
C ARG A 242 -5.36 12.04 -39.88
N GLU A 243 -4.45 11.83 -40.82
CA GLU A 243 -3.73 10.56 -40.99
C GLU A 243 -2.86 10.21 -39.78
N GLN A 244 -2.27 11.21 -39.11
CA GLN A 244 -1.53 11.03 -37.85
C GLN A 244 -2.45 10.60 -36.71
N ILE A 245 -3.60 11.26 -36.55
CA ILE A 245 -4.59 10.93 -35.51
C ILE A 245 -5.12 9.51 -35.70
N ASP A 246 -5.43 9.10 -36.93
CA ASP A 246 -5.92 7.74 -37.21
C ASP A 246 -4.85 6.68 -36.86
N LYS A 247 -3.56 6.96 -37.13
CA LYS A 247 -2.44 6.09 -36.71
C LYS A 247 -2.31 6.01 -35.20
N MET A 248 -2.45 7.14 -34.51
CA MET A 248 -2.39 7.20 -33.05
C MET A 248 -3.52 6.40 -32.40
N PHE A 249 -4.76 6.50 -32.90
CA PHE A 249 -5.87 5.69 -32.38
C PHE A 249 -5.62 4.20 -32.59
N LYS A 250 -5.13 3.79 -33.76
CA LYS A 250 -4.78 2.39 -34.00
C LYS A 250 -3.73 1.89 -33.01
N GLU A 251 -2.69 2.69 -32.76
CA GLU A 251 -1.64 2.34 -31.79
C GLU A 251 -2.19 2.27 -30.36
N LEU A 252 -3.01 3.25 -29.96
CA LEU A 252 -3.62 3.31 -28.65
C LEU A 252 -4.56 2.13 -28.40
N GLU A 253 -5.40 1.80 -29.37
CA GLU A 253 -6.35 0.69 -29.26
C GLU A 253 -5.62 -0.65 -29.13
N ASN A 254 -4.55 -0.86 -29.90
CA ASN A 254 -3.67 -2.01 -29.71
C ASN A 254 -3.04 -2.03 -28.30
N TYR A 255 -2.56 -0.88 -27.80
CA TYR A 255 -2.01 -0.76 -26.46
C TYR A 255 -3.04 -1.13 -25.38
N MET A 256 -4.26 -0.60 -25.49
CA MET A 256 -5.36 -0.88 -24.55
C MET A 256 -5.78 -2.35 -24.58
N GLU A 257 -5.94 -2.93 -25.79
CA GLU A 257 -6.27 -4.35 -25.96
C GLU A 257 -5.22 -5.26 -25.32
N ASN A 258 -3.93 -4.98 -25.55
CA ASN A 258 -2.84 -5.74 -24.95
C ASN A 258 -2.85 -5.63 -23.42
N ARG A 259 -3.02 -4.42 -22.87
CA ARG A 259 -3.08 -4.19 -21.42
C ARG A 259 -4.28 -4.89 -20.76
N LEU A 260 -5.44 -4.87 -21.40
CA LEU A 260 -6.63 -5.58 -20.92
C LEU A 260 -6.45 -7.10 -21.01
N ALA A 261 -5.88 -7.61 -22.10
CA ALA A 261 -5.59 -9.04 -22.26
C ALA A 261 -4.56 -9.56 -21.23
N GLU A 262 -3.49 -8.80 -20.97
CA GLU A 262 -2.53 -9.10 -19.90
C GLU A 262 -3.20 -9.11 -18.52
N SER A 263 -4.14 -8.19 -18.28
CA SER A 263 -4.94 -8.16 -17.05
C SER A 263 -5.81 -9.40 -16.90
N ASP A 264 -6.54 -9.80 -17.94
CA ASP A 264 -7.41 -10.98 -17.91
C ASP A 264 -6.63 -12.29 -17.70
N LEU A 265 -5.35 -12.32 -18.12
CA LEU A 265 -4.41 -13.39 -17.81
C LEU A 265 -3.95 -13.34 -16.35
N ASN A 266 -3.68 -12.14 -15.81
CA ASN A 266 -3.18 -11.91 -14.45
C ASN A 266 -4.27 -11.97 -13.36
N GLU A 267 -5.51 -11.53 -13.62
CA GLU A 267 -6.68 -11.70 -12.74
C GLU A 267 -6.93 -13.18 -12.41
N LYS A 268 -6.49 -14.08 -13.30
CA LYS A 268 -6.55 -15.53 -13.10
C LYS A 268 -5.40 -16.10 -12.29
N GLU A 269 -4.30 -15.37 -12.07
CA GLU A 269 -3.09 -15.93 -11.46
C GLU A 269 -2.60 -15.19 -10.21
N THR A 270 -3.39 -15.29 -9.15
CA THR A 270 -2.95 -14.98 -7.77
C THR A 270 -1.98 -16.03 -7.20
N ILE A 271 -1.72 -17.12 -7.94
CA ILE A 271 -0.87 -18.24 -7.53
C ILE A 271 -0.03 -18.69 -8.73
N PRO A 272 1.30 -18.51 -8.72
CA PRO A 272 2.17 -18.92 -9.82
C PRO A 272 2.02 -20.39 -10.18
N ALA A 273 2.14 -20.73 -11.47
CA ALA A 273 2.06 -22.10 -11.96
C ALA A 273 3.02 -23.08 -11.23
N SER A 274 4.25 -22.65 -10.92
CA SER A 274 5.22 -23.45 -10.15
C SER A 274 4.67 -23.83 -8.76
N LEU A 275 4.04 -22.87 -8.08
CA LEU A 275 3.45 -23.08 -6.76
C LEU A 275 2.18 -23.93 -6.82
N LYS A 276 1.38 -23.81 -7.88
CA LYS A 276 0.25 -24.73 -8.14
C LYS A 276 0.74 -26.16 -8.31
N THR A 277 1.79 -26.38 -9.10
CA THR A 277 2.41 -27.71 -9.28
C THR A 277 2.94 -28.27 -7.98
N PHE A 278 3.57 -27.44 -7.13
CA PHE A 278 3.99 -27.86 -5.79
C PHE A 278 2.81 -28.44 -4.99
N PHE A 279 1.70 -27.71 -4.91
CA PHE A 279 0.51 -28.16 -4.16
C PHE A 279 -0.21 -29.36 -4.79
N GLN A 280 -0.07 -29.58 -6.10
CA GLN A 280 -0.58 -30.79 -6.76
C GLN A 280 0.21 -32.05 -6.35
N ASN A 281 1.52 -31.89 -6.09
CA ASN A 281 2.40 -32.97 -5.63
C ASN A 281 2.29 -33.18 -4.11
N HIS A 282 2.05 -32.11 -3.35
CA HIS A 282 1.90 -32.12 -1.89
C HIS A 282 0.45 -31.87 -1.48
N ARG A 283 -0.44 -32.85 -1.77
CA ARG A 283 -1.89 -32.69 -1.57
C ARG A 283 -2.33 -32.63 -0.10
N ARG A 284 -1.47 -33.07 0.82
CA ARG A 284 -1.73 -33.07 2.27
C ARG A 284 -0.48 -32.62 3.01
N ILE A 285 -0.51 -31.42 3.59
CA ILE A 285 0.69 -30.79 4.17
C ILE A 285 0.33 -29.89 5.35
N ALA A 286 1.15 -29.92 6.40
CA ALA A 286 1.03 -29.01 7.54
C ALA A 286 1.78 -27.70 7.27
N LEU A 287 1.22 -26.57 7.71
CA LEU A 287 1.86 -25.26 7.60
C LEU A 287 2.34 -24.77 8.96
N ALA A 288 3.64 -24.50 9.08
CA ALA A 288 4.18 -23.69 10.17
C ALA A 288 3.78 -22.22 9.96
N PHE A 289 2.72 -21.79 10.62
CA PHE A 289 2.03 -20.54 10.33
C PHE A 289 2.37 -19.46 11.37
N SER A 290 2.93 -18.33 10.92
CA SER A 290 3.31 -17.20 11.79
C SER A 290 2.36 -16.01 11.72
N GLY A 291 1.44 -15.95 10.76
CA GLY A 291 0.60 -14.78 10.51
C GLY A 291 1.35 -13.60 9.86
N GLY A 292 2.62 -13.77 9.52
CA GLY A 292 3.37 -12.82 8.69
C GLY A 292 3.03 -12.98 7.21
N THR A 293 3.32 -11.95 6.41
CA THR A 293 2.97 -11.84 4.97
C THR A 293 3.27 -13.09 4.16
N ASP A 294 4.41 -13.75 4.39
CA ASP A 294 4.84 -14.90 3.58
C ASP A 294 4.03 -16.14 3.89
N SER A 295 3.93 -16.50 5.18
CA SER A 295 3.11 -17.63 5.62
C SER A 295 1.62 -17.41 5.35
N ALA A 296 1.16 -16.16 5.38
CA ALA A 296 -0.20 -15.75 5.04
C ALA A 296 -0.53 -15.99 3.56
N TYR A 297 0.37 -15.59 2.67
CA TYR A 297 0.23 -15.87 1.24
C TYR A 297 0.28 -17.37 0.95
N LEU A 298 1.16 -18.11 1.62
CA LEU A 298 1.27 -19.56 1.44
C LEU A 298 0.00 -20.29 1.90
N LEU A 299 -0.59 -19.88 3.03
CA LEU A 299 -1.90 -20.34 3.52
C LEU A 299 -3.00 -20.10 2.47
N TYR A 300 -3.05 -18.89 1.90
CA TYR A 300 -3.99 -18.56 0.82
C TYR A 300 -3.79 -19.46 -0.40
N ALA A 301 -2.55 -19.60 -0.88
CA ALA A 301 -2.24 -20.36 -2.08
C ALA A 301 -2.61 -21.85 -1.92
N ALA A 302 -2.28 -22.45 -0.78
CA ALA A 302 -2.65 -23.83 -0.46
C ALA A 302 -4.17 -24.01 -0.43
N SER A 303 -4.90 -23.10 0.24
CA SER A 303 -6.37 -23.14 0.35
C SER A 303 -7.04 -23.10 -1.03
N ARG A 304 -6.60 -22.18 -1.88
CA ARG A 304 -7.14 -22.02 -3.25
C ARG A 304 -6.79 -23.17 -4.19
N CYS A 305 -5.67 -23.85 -3.96
CA CYS A 305 -5.30 -25.07 -4.67
C CYS A 305 -6.05 -26.31 -4.17
N GLY A 306 -6.88 -26.20 -3.12
CA GLY A 306 -7.64 -27.31 -2.56
C GLY A 306 -6.76 -28.33 -1.81
N THR A 307 -5.61 -27.90 -1.31
CA THR A 307 -4.71 -28.73 -0.51
C THR A 307 -5.34 -29.02 0.86
N GLU A 308 -5.34 -30.29 1.27
CA GLU A 308 -5.71 -30.66 2.64
C GLU A 308 -4.61 -30.19 3.59
N MET A 309 -4.91 -29.24 4.47
CA MET A 309 -3.89 -28.66 5.34
C MET A 309 -4.43 -28.28 6.71
N GLN A 310 -3.50 -28.18 7.65
CA GLN A 310 -3.70 -27.64 8.99
C GLN A 310 -2.62 -26.60 9.24
N ALA A 311 -3.04 -25.39 9.62
CA ALA A 311 -2.11 -24.36 10.07
C ALA A 311 -1.79 -24.57 11.55
N TYR A 312 -0.50 -24.56 11.90
CA TYR A 312 -0.02 -24.65 13.28
C TYR A 312 0.68 -23.36 13.66
N TYR A 313 0.19 -22.73 14.71
CA TYR A 313 0.79 -21.52 15.28
C TYR A 313 1.33 -21.84 16.67
N VAL A 314 2.63 -21.70 16.86
CA VAL A 314 3.25 -21.90 18.17
C VAL A 314 3.23 -20.57 18.93
N SER A 315 2.40 -20.51 19.97
CA SER A 315 2.27 -19.33 20.84
C SER A 315 3.34 -19.40 21.92
N THR A 316 4.27 -18.44 21.88
CA THR A 316 5.38 -18.34 22.84
C THR A 316 5.48 -16.91 23.37
N PRO A 317 6.20 -16.67 24.49
CA PRO A 317 6.47 -15.31 24.97
C PRO A 317 7.23 -14.40 23.98
N PHE A 318 7.75 -14.93 22.86
CA PHE A 318 8.54 -14.17 21.89
C PHE A 318 7.70 -13.49 20.81
N GLN A 319 6.45 -13.89 20.60
CA GLN A 319 5.53 -13.25 19.66
C GLN A 319 4.61 -12.30 20.42
N PRO A 320 4.42 -11.06 19.94
CA PRO A 320 3.37 -10.21 20.47
C PRO A 320 1.98 -10.78 20.23
N GLN A 321 1.04 -10.43 21.10
CA GLN A 321 -0.34 -10.92 21.05
C GLN A 321 -1.06 -10.58 19.73
N PHE A 322 -0.81 -9.41 19.14
CA PHE A 322 -1.45 -8.99 17.88
C PHE A 322 -1.11 -9.92 16.71
N GLU A 323 0.06 -10.59 16.72
CA GLU A 323 0.42 -11.53 15.65
C GLU A 323 -0.48 -12.77 15.66
N LEU A 324 -0.84 -13.26 16.84
CA LEU A 324 -1.78 -14.37 16.99
C LEU A 324 -3.20 -13.97 16.55
N GLU A 325 -3.61 -12.74 16.86
CA GLU A 325 -4.91 -12.19 16.45
C GLU A 325 -5.01 -12.06 14.92
N ASP A 326 -3.98 -11.51 14.27
CA ASP A 326 -3.90 -11.44 12.82
C ASP A 326 -3.88 -12.83 12.17
N ALA A 327 -3.13 -13.77 12.75
CA ALA A 327 -3.08 -15.14 12.27
C ALA A 327 -4.47 -15.81 12.29
N ARG A 328 -5.20 -15.68 13.41
CA ARG A 328 -6.59 -16.18 13.54
C ARG A 328 -7.52 -15.52 12.54
N ARG A 329 -7.48 -14.19 12.44
CA ARG A 329 -8.30 -13.42 11.49
C ARG A 329 -8.09 -13.90 10.05
N LEU A 330 -6.84 -14.17 9.67
CA LEU A 330 -6.53 -14.68 8.34
C LEU A 330 -7.04 -16.11 8.14
N ALA A 331 -6.83 -17.00 9.10
CA ALA A 331 -7.31 -18.38 9.03
C ALA A 331 -8.84 -18.44 8.88
N ASP A 332 -9.57 -17.62 9.67
CA ASP A 332 -11.02 -17.49 9.60
C ASP A 332 -11.48 -16.93 8.24
N MET A 333 -10.81 -15.89 7.74
CA MET A 333 -11.09 -15.30 6.42
C MET A 333 -10.92 -16.32 5.28
N LEU A 334 -9.95 -17.22 5.39
CA LEU A 334 -9.66 -18.25 4.40
C LEU A 334 -10.41 -19.58 4.67
N GLN A 335 -11.15 -19.67 5.78
CA GLN A 335 -11.83 -20.88 6.23
C GLN A 335 -10.90 -22.09 6.37
N VAL A 336 -9.67 -21.86 6.84
CA VAL A 336 -8.67 -22.90 7.05
C VAL A 336 -8.55 -23.22 8.54
N PRO A 337 -8.51 -24.50 8.96
CA PRO A 337 -8.31 -24.82 10.36
C PRO A 337 -6.92 -24.38 10.83
N MET A 338 -6.90 -23.78 12.02
CA MET A 338 -5.67 -23.32 12.70
C MET A 338 -5.64 -23.89 14.13
N LYS A 339 -4.51 -24.49 14.50
CA LYS A 339 -4.26 -25.07 15.82
C LYS A 339 -3.18 -24.26 16.52
N VAL A 340 -3.50 -23.74 17.71
CA VAL A 340 -2.55 -22.97 18.51
C VAL A 340 -1.88 -23.92 19.49
N LEU A 341 -0.55 -24.00 19.42
CA LEU A 341 0.29 -24.81 20.27
C LEU A 341 0.97 -23.90 21.31
N PRO A 342 0.57 -23.91 22.58
CA PRO A 342 1.28 -23.15 23.61
C PRO A 342 2.64 -23.79 23.87
N PHE A 343 3.71 -22.99 23.82
CA PHE A 343 5.05 -23.47 24.14
C PHE A 343 5.86 -22.38 24.85
N ASP A 344 6.40 -22.71 26.03
CA ASP A 344 7.28 -21.80 26.76
C ASP A 344 8.73 -21.97 26.30
N VAL A 345 9.15 -21.18 25.31
CA VAL A 345 10.54 -21.21 24.84
C VAL A 345 11.55 -20.76 25.90
N LEU A 346 11.13 -20.10 26.99
CA LEU A 346 12.02 -19.71 28.08
C LEU A 346 12.38 -20.88 28.99
N SER A 347 11.65 -22.00 28.93
CA SER A 347 12.01 -23.23 29.65
C SER A 347 13.22 -23.94 29.03
N VAL A 348 13.65 -23.52 27.83
CA VAL A 348 14.80 -24.07 27.11
C VAL A 348 16.05 -23.25 27.47
N PRO A 349 17.01 -23.81 28.23
CA PRO A 349 18.15 -23.03 28.75
C PRO A 349 18.97 -22.33 27.67
N GLU A 350 19.16 -22.96 26.51
CA GLU A 350 19.89 -22.42 25.37
C GLU A 350 19.18 -21.22 24.75
N VAL A 351 17.84 -21.19 24.79
CA VAL A 351 17.05 -20.05 24.32
C VAL A 351 17.07 -18.93 25.34
N GLN A 352 16.90 -19.26 26.63
CA GLN A 352 16.90 -18.31 27.73
C GLN A 352 18.23 -17.56 27.85
N LYS A 353 19.37 -18.25 27.68
CA LYS A 353 20.73 -17.67 27.70
C LYS A 353 21.00 -16.68 26.56
N ASN A 354 20.18 -16.71 25.52
CA ASN A 354 20.23 -15.77 24.40
C ASN A 354 21.59 -15.68 23.66
N PRO A 355 22.23 -16.81 23.31
CA PRO A 355 23.47 -16.77 22.55
C PRO A 355 23.24 -16.19 21.14
N SER A 356 24.31 -15.86 20.41
CA SER A 356 24.21 -15.33 19.04
C SER A 356 23.48 -16.29 18.07
N ASP A 357 23.50 -17.58 18.34
CA ASP A 357 22.82 -18.64 17.59
C ASP A 357 21.47 -19.07 18.20
N ARG A 358 20.89 -18.31 19.15
CA ARG A 358 19.58 -18.57 19.79
C ARG A 358 18.49 -18.99 18.80
N CYS A 359 18.46 -18.37 17.62
CA CYS A 359 17.47 -18.66 16.59
C CYS A 359 17.48 -20.12 16.11
N TYR A 360 18.62 -20.81 16.15
CA TYR A 360 18.70 -22.24 15.86
C TYR A 360 17.93 -23.05 16.89
N TYR A 361 18.23 -22.89 18.18
CA TYR A 361 17.57 -23.61 19.27
C TYR A 361 16.06 -23.31 19.31
N CYS A 362 15.69 -22.03 19.14
CA CYS A 362 14.30 -21.60 19.12
C CYS A 362 13.53 -22.22 17.94
N LYS A 363 14.07 -22.18 16.71
CA LYS A 363 13.42 -22.86 15.58
C LYS A 363 13.36 -24.37 15.78
N ASN A 364 14.39 -24.99 16.33
CA ASN A 364 14.43 -26.43 16.54
C ASN A 364 13.28 -26.89 17.46
N VAL A 365 13.07 -26.23 18.61
CA VAL A 365 11.99 -26.58 19.53
C VAL A 365 10.60 -26.26 18.97
N ILE A 366 10.44 -25.12 18.29
CA ILE A 366 9.17 -24.72 17.66
C ILE A 366 8.77 -25.73 16.58
N PHE A 367 9.68 -26.05 15.65
CA PHE A 367 9.35 -26.97 14.56
C PHE A 367 9.20 -28.42 15.02
N ARG A 368 9.91 -28.85 16.06
CA ARG A 368 9.64 -30.17 16.68
C ARG A 368 8.25 -30.24 17.30
N SER A 369 7.81 -29.21 18.00
CA SER A 369 6.44 -29.15 18.54
C SER A 369 5.38 -29.20 17.42
N ILE A 370 5.63 -28.53 16.29
CA ILE A 370 4.76 -28.60 15.12
C ILE A 370 4.79 -30.02 14.51
N LEU A 371 5.97 -30.64 14.36
CA LEU A 371 6.13 -32.00 13.86
C LEU A 371 5.33 -33.01 14.67
N GLU A 372 5.47 -32.98 15.99
CA GLU A 372 4.74 -33.89 16.88
C GLU A 372 3.21 -33.70 16.76
N ALA A 373 2.74 -32.46 16.72
CA ALA A 373 1.32 -32.18 16.55
C ALA A 373 0.80 -32.57 15.16
N ALA A 374 1.60 -32.30 14.11
CA ALA A 374 1.29 -32.63 12.73
C ALA A 374 1.21 -34.14 12.51
N GLU A 375 2.16 -34.91 13.05
CA GLU A 375 2.17 -36.37 13.01
C GLU A 375 0.94 -36.95 13.72
N ALA A 376 0.58 -36.43 14.90
CA ALA A 376 -0.62 -36.85 15.64
C ALA A 376 -1.92 -36.57 14.86
N ASP A 377 -1.96 -35.49 14.08
CA ASP A 377 -3.09 -35.14 13.21
C ASP A 377 -3.00 -35.83 11.81
N GLY A 378 -1.96 -36.64 11.60
CA GLY A 378 -1.76 -37.49 10.42
C GLY A 378 -1.05 -36.84 9.23
N PHE A 379 -0.39 -35.70 9.42
CA PHE A 379 0.42 -35.02 8.39
C PHE A 379 1.88 -35.50 8.45
N THR A 380 2.45 -35.86 7.30
CA THR A 380 3.84 -36.35 7.17
C THR A 380 4.81 -35.31 6.62
N GLU A 381 4.29 -34.19 6.12
CA GLU A 381 5.07 -33.12 5.50
C GLU A 381 4.73 -31.78 6.16
N ILE A 382 5.74 -30.92 6.30
CA ILE A 382 5.59 -29.56 6.83
C ILE A 382 6.23 -28.57 5.88
N MET A 383 5.57 -27.43 5.68
CA MET A 383 6.11 -26.28 4.97
C MET A 383 6.23 -25.02 5.83
N ASP A 384 7.12 -24.11 5.43
CA ASP A 384 7.28 -22.78 6.02
C ASP A 384 7.23 -21.64 4.98
N GLY A 385 7.14 -20.41 5.47
CA GLY A 385 7.05 -19.20 4.64
C GLY A 385 8.38 -18.67 4.11
N THR A 386 9.47 -19.43 4.11
CA THR A 386 10.76 -18.95 3.56
C THR A 386 10.62 -18.69 2.06
N ASN A 387 10.99 -17.48 1.61
CA ASN A 387 10.84 -17.02 0.23
C ASN A 387 12.19 -16.95 -0.52
N ALA A 388 12.16 -16.69 -1.83
CA ALA A 388 13.36 -16.71 -2.67
C ALA A 388 14.32 -15.52 -2.45
N SER A 389 13.88 -14.47 -1.75
CA SER A 389 14.71 -13.32 -1.40
C SER A 389 15.44 -13.49 -0.05
N ASP A 390 15.10 -14.52 0.73
CA ASP A 390 15.80 -14.81 1.97
C ASP A 390 17.23 -15.31 1.70
N ASP A 391 18.20 -14.77 2.43
CA ASP A 391 19.61 -15.16 2.31
C ASP A 391 19.79 -16.68 2.51
N ALA A 392 20.34 -17.33 1.49
CA ALA A 392 20.64 -18.75 1.45
C ALA A 392 21.89 -19.14 2.26
N GLY A 393 22.58 -18.18 2.87
CA GLY A 393 23.68 -18.43 3.80
C GLY A 393 23.27 -19.29 5.00
N ASP A 394 24.28 -19.85 5.70
CA ASP A 394 24.11 -20.77 6.84
C ASP A 394 23.65 -20.03 8.11
N ARG A 395 22.57 -19.26 8.02
CA ARG A 395 21.96 -18.59 9.17
C ARG A 395 21.46 -19.68 10.13
N PRO A 396 21.67 -19.54 11.45
CA PRO A 396 21.36 -20.59 12.42
C PRO A 396 19.93 -21.14 12.31
N GLY A 397 18.94 -20.30 12.02
CA GLY A 397 17.56 -20.74 11.83
C GLY A 397 17.30 -21.55 10.55
N MET A 398 18.00 -21.27 9.45
CA MET A 398 17.81 -22.01 8.19
C MET A 398 18.37 -23.42 8.27
N ARG A 399 19.47 -23.58 9.03
CA ARG A 399 20.06 -24.90 9.33
C ARG A 399 19.05 -25.84 10.01
N ALA A 400 18.32 -25.34 11.01
CA ALA A 400 17.31 -26.13 11.73
C ALA A 400 16.19 -26.63 10.79
N LEU A 401 15.71 -25.80 9.86
CA LEU A 401 14.69 -26.21 8.89
C LEU A 401 15.17 -27.35 7.99
N LYS A 402 16.42 -27.25 7.53
CA LYS A 402 17.04 -28.25 6.66
C LYS A 402 17.20 -29.60 7.36
N GLU A 403 17.66 -29.58 8.62
CA GLU A 403 17.81 -30.79 9.45
C GLU A 403 16.46 -31.44 9.78
N LEU A 404 15.39 -30.65 9.89
CA LEU A 404 14.03 -31.12 10.17
C LEU A 404 13.22 -31.44 8.90
N HIS A 405 13.85 -31.39 7.72
CA HIS A 405 13.23 -31.66 6.42
C HIS A 405 11.96 -30.84 6.14
N VAL A 406 11.94 -29.58 6.58
CA VAL A 406 10.84 -28.65 6.31
C VAL A 406 10.95 -28.10 4.90
N LEU A 407 9.85 -28.16 4.15
CA LEU A 407 9.74 -27.64 2.79
C LEU A 407 9.59 -26.11 2.80
N SER A 408 10.15 -25.44 1.79
CA SER A 408 10.06 -23.97 1.66
C SER A 408 9.53 -23.61 0.27
N PRO A 409 8.21 -23.75 0.04
CA PRO A 409 7.64 -23.77 -1.31
C PRO A 409 7.85 -22.47 -2.07
N LEU A 410 7.77 -21.33 -1.38
CA LEU A 410 7.97 -20.01 -1.97
C LEU A 410 9.40 -19.87 -2.51
N ARG A 411 10.40 -20.35 -1.76
CA ARG A 411 11.79 -20.38 -2.20
C ARG A 411 12.01 -21.37 -3.33
N GLU A 412 11.50 -22.59 -3.21
CA GLU A 412 11.62 -23.66 -4.23
C GLU A 412 11.00 -23.24 -5.57
N CYS A 413 9.92 -22.46 -5.52
CA CYS A 413 9.22 -21.94 -6.70
C CYS A 413 9.76 -20.60 -7.21
N GLY A 414 10.83 -20.05 -6.62
CA GLY A 414 11.44 -18.78 -7.04
C GLY A 414 10.60 -17.53 -6.74
N VAL A 415 9.65 -17.60 -5.80
CA VAL A 415 8.79 -16.47 -5.42
C VAL A 415 9.55 -15.52 -4.50
N THR A 416 9.90 -14.35 -5.03
CA THR A 416 10.58 -13.27 -4.29
C THR A 416 9.60 -12.53 -3.37
N LYS A 417 10.13 -11.79 -2.38
CA LYS A 417 9.32 -11.00 -1.44
C LYS A 417 8.43 -9.96 -2.17
N ALA A 418 9.00 -9.26 -3.14
CA ALA A 418 8.27 -8.25 -3.92
C ALA A 418 7.10 -8.86 -4.70
N ARG A 419 7.35 -9.97 -5.41
CA ARG A 419 6.31 -10.69 -6.16
C ARG A 419 5.25 -11.27 -5.23
N LEU A 420 5.65 -11.78 -4.07
CA LEU A 420 4.72 -12.28 -3.06
C LEU A 420 3.76 -11.20 -2.57
N ARG A 421 4.26 -10.00 -2.23
CA ARG A 421 3.41 -8.88 -1.79
C ARG A 421 2.39 -8.49 -2.87
N GLU A 422 2.82 -8.47 -4.13
CA GLU A 422 1.93 -8.20 -5.26
C GLU A 422 0.82 -9.25 -5.40
N LEU A 423 1.19 -10.54 -5.37
CA LEU A 423 0.24 -11.66 -5.45
C LEU A 423 -0.73 -11.66 -4.26
N SER A 424 -0.21 -11.38 -3.06
CA SER A 424 -0.96 -11.26 -1.80
C SER A 424 -1.97 -10.11 -1.85
N ARG A 425 -1.56 -8.96 -2.41
CA ARG A 425 -2.45 -7.80 -2.64
C ARG A 425 -3.54 -8.14 -3.65
N ASN A 426 -3.18 -8.75 -4.79
CA ASN A 426 -4.15 -9.16 -5.83
C ASN A 426 -5.11 -10.24 -5.32
N ALA A 427 -4.68 -11.04 -4.35
CA ALA A 427 -5.51 -11.99 -3.61
C ALA A 427 -6.42 -11.34 -2.55
N GLY A 428 -6.29 -10.04 -2.29
CA GLY A 428 -7.06 -9.29 -1.30
C GLY A 428 -6.65 -9.54 0.16
N LEU A 429 -5.44 -10.03 0.42
CA LEU A 429 -4.99 -10.37 1.77
C LEU A 429 -4.53 -9.12 2.52
N PHE A 430 -5.16 -8.78 3.65
CA PHE A 430 -4.81 -7.60 4.45
C PHE A 430 -3.37 -7.60 5.01
N THR A 431 -2.66 -8.72 4.96
CA THR A 431 -1.27 -8.85 5.42
C THR A 431 -0.24 -8.46 4.37
N TRP A 432 -0.66 -8.06 3.16
CA TRP A 432 0.22 -7.83 2.00
C TRP A 432 1.27 -6.74 2.23
N ASP A 433 0.97 -5.73 3.03
CA ASP A 433 1.85 -4.59 3.34
C ASP A 433 2.46 -4.66 4.76
N LYS A 434 2.13 -5.71 5.52
CA LYS A 434 2.58 -5.86 6.91
C LYS A 434 4.11 -5.83 6.99
N PRO A 435 4.73 -4.93 7.80
CA PRO A 435 6.18 -4.88 7.95
C PRO A 435 6.74 -6.19 8.53
N ALA A 436 7.99 -6.50 8.18
CA ALA A 436 8.69 -7.64 8.78
C ALA A 436 8.86 -7.43 10.29
N TYR A 437 8.09 -8.19 11.08
CA TYR A 437 8.21 -8.19 12.53
C TYR A 437 9.16 -9.28 12.99
N ALA A 438 10.23 -8.89 13.68
CA ALA A 438 11.13 -9.84 14.32
C ALA A 438 10.59 -10.17 15.71
N CYS A 439 10.93 -11.35 16.23
CA CYS A 439 10.51 -11.75 17.58
C CYS A 439 11.02 -10.77 18.67
N LEU A 440 10.31 -10.68 19.79
CA LEU A 440 10.63 -9.79 20.90
C LEU A 440 12.04 -10.03 21.47
N ALA A 441 12.54 -11.26 21.39
CA ALA A 441 13.90 -11.60 21.81
C ALA A 441 14.99 -10.78 21.10
N THR A 442 14.75 -10.25 19.90
CA THR A 442 15.74 -9.38 19.21
C THR A 442 15.90 -8.01 19.84
N ARG A 443 15.04 -7.64 20.80
CA ARG A 443 15.14 -6.38 21.56
C ARG A 443 16.14 -6.51 22.69
N VAL A 444 16.41 -7.73 23.15
CA VAL A 444 17.39 -8.04 24.19
C VAL A 444 18.77 -8.26 23.54
N PRO A 445 19.86 -7.64 24.05
CA PRO A 445 21.21 -7.85 23.51
C PRO A 445 21.64 -9.31 23.62
N ALA A 446 22.43 -9.79 22.66
CA ALA A 446 22.96 -11.15 22.70
C ALA A 446 23.77 -11.40 23.99
N ASN A 447 23.74 -12.65 24.47
CA ASN A 447 24.33 -13.12 25.71
C ASN A 447 23.77 -12.49 27.00
N VAL A 448 22.66 -11.75 26.90
CA VAL A 448 21.89 -11.28 28.06
C VAL A 448 20.69 -12.21 28.24
N PRO A 449 20.54 -12.88 29.41
CA PRO A 449 19.42 -13.77 29.66
C PRO A 449 18.07 -13.09 29.44
N ILE A 450 17.17 -13.77 28.72
CA ILE A 450 15.82 -13.27 28.45
C ILE A 450 14.89 -13.75 29.57
N THR A 451 14.08 -12.83 30.09
CA THR A 451 13.05 -13.12 31.11
C THR A 451 11.66 -12.79 30.58
N ALA A 452 10.63 -13.43 31.13
CA ALA A 452 9.25 -13.13 30.76
C ALA A 452 8.86 -11.67 31.09
N ASP A 453 9.39 -11.14 32.20
CA ASP A 453 9.14 -9.75 32.63
C ASP A 453 9.63 -8.74 31.60
N ILE A 454 10.86 -8.89 31.09
CA ILE A 454 11.39 -7.93 30.11
C ILE A 454 10.65 -8.00 28.77
N LEU A 455 10.29 -9.21 28.33
CA LEU A 455 9.50 -9.39 27.10
C LEU A 455 8.14 -8.69 27.21
N LYS A 456 7.45 -8.88 28.34
CA LYS A 456 6.16 -8.23 28.62
C LYS A 456 6.28 -6.70 28.63
N LYS A 457 7.31 -6.16 29.28
CA LYS A 457 7.57 -4.71 29.29
C LYS A 457 7.88 -4.17 27.90
N THR A 458 8.68 -4.90 27.11
CA THR A 458 8.98 -4.56 25.72
C THR A 458 7.73 -4.58 24.85
N GLU A 459 6.90 -5.61 24.95
CA GLU A 459 5.64 -5.70 24.21
C GLU A 459 4.71 -4.53 24.56
N GLN A 460 4.54 -4.22 25.85
CA GLN A 460 3.73 -3.09 26.29
C GLN A 460 4.25 -1.76 25.74
N ALA A 461 5.58 -1.58 25.71
CA ALA A 461 6.19 -0.41 25.11
C ALA A 461 5.96 -0.34 23.60
N GLU A 462 6.09 -1.46 22.88
CA GLU A 462 5.84 -1.50 21.44
C GLU A 462 4.36 -1.29 21.11
N ALA A 463 3.44 -1.86 21.89
CA ALA A 463 2.01 -1.62 21.76
C ALA A 463 1.64 -0.14 21.99
N LEU A 464 2.26 0.50 22.98
CA LEU A 464 2.09 1.94 23.23
C LEU A 464 2.51 2.77 22.01
N LEU A 465 3.71 2.55 21.49
CA LEU A 465 4.19 3.28 20.31
C LEU A 465 3.31 3.00 19.08
N SER A 466 2.90 1.76 18.87
CA SER A 466 1.99 1.41 17.77
C SER A 466 0.65 2.16 17.89
N SER A 467 0.08 2.25 19.11
CA SER A 467 -1.16 3.00 19.36
C SER A 467 -1.03 4.51 19.13
N MET A 468 0.20 5.04 19.14
CA MET A 468 0.52 6.43 18.84
C MET A 468 0.80 6.68 17.34
N GLY A 469 0.62 5.66 16.49
CA GLY A 469 0.78 5.78 15.04
C GLY A 469 2.19 5.46 14.54
N PHE A 470 3.10 5.00 15.39
CA PHE A 470 4.40 4.54 14.92
C PHE A 470 4.27 3.21 14.18
N THR A 471 5.08 3.04 13.13
CA THR A 471 5.20 1.81 12.34
C THR A 471 6.66 1.48 12.10
N ASP A 472 6.98 0.21 11.88
CA ASP A 472 8.36 -0.26 11.63
C ASP A 472 9.43 0.34 12.58
N PHE A 473 9.14 0.29 13.87
CA PHE A 473 10.04 0.73 14.94
C PHE A 473 10.47 -0.46 15.79
N ARG A 474 11.42 -0.23 16.70
CA ARG A 474 11.86 -1.21 17.71
C ARG A 474 12.08 -0.53 19.05
N VAL A 475 11.66 -1.18 20.14
CA VAL A 475 12.03 -0.78 21.50
C VAL A 475 13.10 -1.74 22.01
N ARG A 476 14.37 -1.44 21.76
CA ARG A 476 15.48 -2.26 22.28
C ARG A 476 15.65 -2.00 23.76
N VAL A 477 16.08 -3.01 24.51
CA VAL A 477 16.31 -2.90 25.95
C VAL A 477 17.79 -3.03 26.26
N MET A 478 18.27 -2.30 27.26
CA MET A 478 19.66 -2.35 27.71
C MET A 478 19.68 -2.70 29.19
N PRO A 479 20.37 -3.78 29.59
CA PRO A 479 20.47 -4.16 31.00
C PRO A 479 21.33 -3.16 31.76
N GLU A 480 20.88 -2.80 32.96
CA GLU A 480 21.68 -2.07 33.95
C GLU A 480 22.05 -3.02 35.09
N TYR A 481 23.35 -3.29 35.22
CA TYR A 481 23.88 -4.17 36.27
C TYR A 481 24.25 -3.36 37.51
N PRO A 482 23.93 -3.86 38.71
CA PRO A 482 24.37 -3.23 39.95
C PRO A 482 25.90 -3.32 40.08
N SER A 483 26.51 -2.33 40.71
CA SER A 483 27.97 -2.26 40.92
C SER A 483 28.54 -3.41 41.77
N SER A 484 27.69 -4.24 42.37
CA SER A 484 28.03 -5.33 43.29
C SER A 484 28.41 -6.66 42.61
N GLY A 485 28.55 -6.70 41.28
CA GLY A 485 29.00 -7.89 40.56
C GLY A 485 27.93 -8.98 40.37
N ASP A 486 26.64 -8.64 40.52
CA ASP A 486 25.54 -9.54 40.18
C ASP A 486 25.42 -9.66 38.65
N SER A 487 25.19 -10.88 38.18
CA SER A 487 25.02 -11.21 36.76
C SER A 487 23.57 -11.05 36.27
N SER A 488 22.64 -10.74 37.18
CA SER A 488 21.25 -10.43 36.83
C SER A 488 21.04 -8.92 36.68
N PRO A 489 20.39 -8.46 35.59
CA PRO A 489 20.10 -7.04 35.40
C PRO A 489 19.11 -6.54 36.46
N ALA A 490 19.47 -5.48 37.17
CA ALA A 490 18.63 -4.89 38.22
C ALA A 490 17.54 -3.97 37.63
N ARG A 491 17.84 -3.32 36.50
CA ARG A 491 16.95 -2.42 35.76
C ARG A 491 17.21 -2.52 34.26
N TRP A 492 16.31 -1.91 33.48
CA TRP A 492 16.42 -1.88 32.03
C TRP A 492 16.17 -0.45 31.53
N ALA A 493 17.02 0.02 30.63
CA ALA A 493 16.75 1.21 29.83
C ALA A 493 16.09 0.80 28.49
N ALA A 494 15.15 1.61 28.00
CA ALA A 494 14.57 1.47 26.68
C ALA A 494 15.29 2.38 25.68
N ARG A 495 15.65 1.83 24.52
CA ARG A 495 16.20 2.57 23.37
C ARG A 495 15.27 2.43 22.18
N LEU A 496 14.65 3.54 21.81
CA LEU A 496 13.70 3.66 20.71
C LEU A 496 14.46 3.78 19.39
N GLN A 497 14.16 2.90 18.45
CA GLN A 497 14.65 2.96 17.07
C GLN A 497 13.45 3.19 16.15
N ILE A 498 13.31 4.41 15.65
CA ILE A 498 12.25 4.83 14.72
C ILE A 498 12.86 5.16 13.35
N THR A 499 12.02 5.21 12.32
CA THR A 499 12.46 5.67 10.99
C THR A 499 12.50 7.20 10.92
N GLU A 500 13.28 7.75 10.00
CA GLU A 500 13.43 9.20 9.83
C GLU A 500 12.11 9.95 9.60
N PRO A 501 11.18 9.47 8.75
CA PRO A 501 9.88 10.11 8.58
C PRO A 501 9.03 10.22 9.85
N GLN A 502 9.34 9.41 10.89
CA GLN A 502 8.59 9.41 12.15
C GLN A 502 9.15 10.38 13.20
N LEU A 503 10.25 11.08 12.92
CA LEU A 503 10.83 12.07 13.85
C LEU A 503 9.85 13.21 14.22
N PRO A 504 9.10 13.82 13.28
CA PRO A 504 8.13 14.86 13.62
C PRO A 504 7.05 14.36 14.58
N LEU A 505 6.52 13.16 14.32
CA LEU A 505 5.56 12.50 15.21
C LEU A 505 6.18 12.29 16.60
N PHE A 506 7.38 11.74 16.68
CA PHE A 506 8.10 11.56 17.94
C PHE A 506 8.24 12.83 18.74
N LEU A 507 8.64 13.94 18.12
CA LEU A 507 8.78 15.21 18.81
C LEU A 507 7.44 15.71 19.36
N SER A 508 6.34 15.51 18.63
CA SER A 508 5.00 15.93 19.05
C SER A 508 4.47 15.18 20.28
N VAL A 509 4.81 13.88 20.42
CA VAL A 509 4.34 13.02 21.53
C VAL A 509 5.44 12.63 22.53
N ARG A 510 6.64 13.23 22.42
CA ARG A 510 7.84 12.86 23.19
C ARG A 510 7.59 12.77 24.70
N SER A 511 6.92 13.77 25.28
CA SER A 511 6.64 13.80 26.72
C SER A 511 5.73 12.65 27.13
N GLN A 512 4.72 12.32 26.32
CA GLN A 512 3.80 11.21 26.59
C GLN A 512 4.53 9.86 26.55
N ILE A 513 5.40 9.66 25.56
CA ILE A 513 6.23 8.45 25.46
C ILE A 513 7.11 8.31 26.70
N HIS A 514 7.84 9.38 27.06
CA HIS A 514 8.73 9.36 28.22
C HIS A 514 7.98 9.07 29.51
N ASP A 515 6.85 9.74 29.74
CA ASP A 515 6.07 9.59 30.99
C ASP A 515 5.47 8.20 31.16
N ARG A 516 5.09 7.55 30.06
CA ARG A 516 4.55 6.19 30.09
C ARG A 516 5.63 5.13 30.19
N LEU A 517 6.76 5.30 29.51
CA LEU A 517 7.83 4.30 29.51
C LEU A 517 8.68 4.33 30.79
N LYS A 518 8.83 5.47 31.46
CA LYS A 518 9.59 5.56 32.73
C LYS A 518 9.00 4.73 33.89
N GLU A 519 7.75 4.29 33.77
CA GLU A 519 7.12 3.36 34.73
C GLU A 519 7.79 1.98 34.71
N ASN A 520 8.30 1.55 33.55
CA ASN A 520 8.87 0.23 33.32
C ASN A 520 10.38 0.23 33.04
N PHE A 521 10.94 1.39 32.66
CA PHE A 521 12.34 1.53 32.26
C PHE A 521 13.03 2.63 33.07
N SER A 522 14.29 2.41 33.45
CA SER A 522 15.14 3.38 34.19
C SER A 522 15.48 4.61 33.36
N ALA A 523 15.58 4.45 32.05
CA ALA A 523 15.83 5.50 31.08
C ALA A 523 15.11 5.21 29.77
N VAL A 524 14.76 6.28 29.05
CA VAL A 524 14.14 6.21 27.71
C VAL A 524 14.99 7.03 26.76
N LEU A 525 15.66 6.35 25.84
CA LEU A 525 16.62 6.93 24.91
C LEU A 525 16.10 6.85 23.48
N LEU A 526 16.45 7.85 22.65
CA LEU A 526 16.28 7.79 21.20
C LEU A 526 17.60 7.37 20.55
N ASP A 527 17.56 6.37 19.68
CA ASP A 527 18.71 6.02 18.85
C ASP A 527 18.85 7.05 17.72
N LEU A 528 19.96 7.79 17.69
CA LEU A 528 20.23 8.77 16.64
C LEU A 528 20.66 8.09 15.33
N ASN A 529 21.10 6.83 15.39
CA ASN A 529 21.21 6.00 14.20
C ASN A 529 19.82 5.42 13.91
N LEU A 530 19.03 6.20 13.19
CA LEU A 530 17.64 5.88 12.90
C LEU A 530 17.51 4.56 12.13
N ARG A 531 16.35 3.92 12.31
CA ARG A 531 16.06 2.64 11.70
C ARG A 531 15.84 2.80 10.19
N THR A 532 16.54 1.99 9.41
CA THR A 532 16.23 1.79 8.00
C THR A 532 14.91 1.02 7.87
N PRO A 533 13.99 1.45 6.97
CA PRO A 533 12.75 0.74 6.70
C PRO A 533 12.96 -0.75 6.35
N SER A 534 12.07 -1.60 6.83
CA SER A 534 12.01 -3.02 6.49
C SER A 534 11.33 -3.20 5.13
N PHE A 535 12.08 -3.66 4.13
CA PHE A 535 11.57 -3.98 2.80
C PHE A 535 10.66 -5.20 2.77
#